data_AF-A0A7S4KWN3-F1
#
_entry.id   AF-A0A7S4KWN3-F1
#
_cell.length_a   1.000
_cell.length_b   1.000
_cell.length_c   1.000
_cell.angle_alpha   90.00
_cell.angle_beta   90.00
_cell.angle_gamma   90.00
#
_symmetry.space_group_name_H-M   'P 1'
#
loop_
_entity.id
_entity.type
_entity.pdbx_description
1 polymer ?
#
loop_
_entity_poly.entity_id
_entity_poly.type
_entity_poly.pdbx_seq_one_letter_code
_entity_poly.pdbx_strand_id
1 'polypeptide(L)'
;IKPVSMGGLAGGQKFIVHEILFKFAVDDHNLFNGSIHAARKVANQELQGLLALFAEGGEVCLPLMALVDYRGYRVIATCILPVSSGTLIYGSADGGMTAYAKNEEFNRRAQKIGEALGLRMHLVGKKKK
;
A
#
# COMPACT_ATOMS: atom_id res chain seq x y z
N ILE A 1 -6.63 20.92 10.21
CA ILE A 1 -5.50 20.05 9.79
C ILE A 1 -5.40 20.15 8.27
N LYS A 2 -4.19 20.35 7.71
CA LYS A 2 -4.01 20.48 6.25
C LYS A 2 -3.65 19.12 5.63
N PRO A 3 -4.05 18.84 4.39
CA PRO A 3 -3.64 17.62 3.70
C PRO A 3 -2.12 17.62 3.47
N VAL A 4 -1.54 16.43 3.47
CA VAL A 4 -0.11 16.21 3.19
C VAL A 4 0.06 15.61 1.79
N SER A 5 1.12 16.03 1.11
CA SER A 5 1.53 15.41 -0.15
C SER A 5 2.52 14.27 0.15
N MET A 6 2.08 13.01 -0.02
CA MET A 6 2.90 11.82 0.25
C MET A 6 3.04 10.88 -0.97
N GLY A 7 2.97 11.43 -2.18
CA GLY A 7 2.96 10.63 -3.41
C GLY A 7 1.72 9.73 -3.51
N GLY A 8 1.63 8.97 -4.62
CA GLY A 8 0.54 8.05 -4.92
C GLY A 8 -0.81 8.76 -5.17
N LEU A 9 -1.38 8.54 -6.36
CA LEU A 9 -2.63 9.18 -6.77
C LEU A 9 -3.88 8.43 -6.26
N ALA A 10 -3.80 7.11 -6.11
CA ALA A 10 -4.94 6.22 -5.88
C ALA A 10 -5.26 5.96 -4.40
N GLY A 11 -5.42 7.01 -3.58
CA GLY A 11 -5.69 6.84 -2.15
C GLY A 11 -6.45 7.99 -1.48
N GLY A 12 -6.98 8.92 -2.27
CA GLY A 12 -7.65 10.12 -1.81
C GLY A 12 -6.76 11.03 -0.95
N GLN A 13 -7.42 11.92 -0.21
CA GLN A 13 -6.76 12.93 0.60
C GLN A 13 -6.07 12.29 1.81
N LYS A 14 -4.83 12.73 2.05
CA LYS A 14 -3.96 12.19 3.11
C LYS A 14 -3.70 13.24 4.19
N PHE A 15 -3.71 12.83 5.45
CA PHE A 15 -3.43 13.67 6.61
C PHE A 15 -2.54 12.92 7.59
N ILE A 16 -1.69 13.63 8.33
CA ILE A 16 -0.88 13.06 9.40
C ILE A 16 -1.24 13.74 10.71
N VAL A 17 -1.55 12.96 11.72
CA VAL A 17 -1.85 13.44 13.08
C VAL A 17 -1.27 12.43 14.07
N HIS A 18 -0.40 12.88 14.99
CA HIS A 18 0.25 12.02 15.99
C HIS A 18 0.88 10.75 15.40
N GLU A 19 1.68 10.86 14.34
CA GLU A 19 2.33 9.74 13.65
C GLU A 19 1.38 8.68 13.05
N ILE A 20 0.10 9.03 12.89
CA ILE A 20 -0.90 8.23 12.20
C ILE A 20 -1.22 8.90 10.87
N LEU A 21 -1.07 8.14 9.79
CA LEU A 21 -1.51 8.52 8.46
C LEU A 21 -2.99 8.17 8.29
N PHE A 22 -3.80 9.19 8.03
CA PHE A 22 -5.21 9.07 7.65
C PHE A 22 -5.36 9.24 6.15
N LYS A 23 -5.96 8.25 5.49
CA LYS A 23 -6.31 8.29 4.06
C LYS A 23 -7.82 8.26 3.91
N PHE A 24 -8.41 9.33 3.39
CA PHE A 24 -9.82 9.38 3.08
C PHE A 24 -10.08 8.67 1.75
N ALA A 25 -11.02 7.73 1.75
CA ALA A 25 -11.39 6.98 0.55
C ALA A 25 -12.33 7.81 -0.35
N VAL A 26 -11.75 8.81 -1.02
CA VAL A 26 -12.40 9.72 -1.96
C VAL A 26 -11.66 9.73 -3.30
N ASP A 27 -12.33 10.12 -4.37
CA ASP A 27 -11.74 10.20 -5.71
C ASP A 27 -11.27 11.63 -6.04
N ASP A 28 -10.27 12.12 -5.31
CA ASP A 28 -9.75 13.50 -5.43
C ASP A 28 -9.00 13.76 -6.74
N HIS A 29 -8.50 12.71 -7.40
CA HIS A 29 -7.79 12.76 -8.67
C HIS A 29 -8.62 12.24 -9.85
N ASN A 30 -9.93 11.99 -9.66
CA ASN A 30 -10.84 11.48 -10.69
C ASN A 30 -10.35 10.18 -11.38
N LEU A 31 -9.69 9.30 -10.61
CA LEU A 31 -9.22 7.98 -11.08
C LEU A 31 -10.38 6.98 -11.22
N PHE A 32 -11.51 7.26 -10.57
CA PHE A 32 -12.68 6.39 -10.54
C PHE A 32 -13.94 7.08 -11.09
N ASN A 33 -13.77 8.09 -11.94
CA ASN A 33 -14.87 8.87 -12.54
C ASN A 33 -15.82 9.47 -11.49
N GLY A 34 -15.28 9.96 -10.36
CA GLY A 34 -16.03 10.52 -9.25
C GLY A 34 -16.68 9.48 -8.33
N SER A 35 -16.43 8.18 -8.54
CA SER A 35 -17.08 7.11 -7.78
C SER A 35 -16.47 6.94 -6.38
N ILE A 36 -17.16 7.47 -5.38
CA ILE A 36 -16.82 7.24 -3.97
C ILE A 36 -16.89 5.75 -3.59
N HIS A 37 -17.79 4.98 -4.21
CA HIS A 37 -17.90 3.54 -3.96
C HIS A 37 -16.67 2.78 -4.43
N ALA A 38 -16.10 3.15 -5.59
CA ALA A 38 -14.86 2.56 -6.09
C ALA A 38 -13.67 2.93 -5.18
N ALA A 39 -13.54 4.21 -4.79
CA ALA A 39 -12.50 4.64 -3.85
C ALA A 39 -12.57 3.87 -2.52
N ARG A 40 -13.78 3.67 -1.97
CA ARG A 40 -14.02 2.87 -0.75
C ARG A 40 -13.66 1.39 -0.91
N LYS A 41 -13.85 0.81 -2.11
CA LYS A 41 -13.44 -0.56 -2.42
C LYS A 41 -11.92 -0.68 -2.47
N VAL A 42 -11.23 0.28 -3.09
CA VAL A 42 -9.75 0.31 -3.09
C VAL A 42 -9.20 0.39 -1.67
N ALA A 43 -9.76 1.27 -0.83
CA ALA A 43 -9.37 1.35 0.57
C ALA A 43 -9.59 0.01 1.32
N ASN A 44 -10.66 -0.72 1.02
CA ASN A 44 -10.87 -2.06 1.59
C ASN A 44 -9.79 -3.05 1.13
N GLN A 45 -9.41 -3.02 -0.15
CA GLN A 45 -8.40 -3.91 -0.71
C GLN A 45 -7.01 -3.66 -0.09
N GLU A 46 -6.68 -2.43 0.31
CA GLU A 46 -5.45 -2.15 1.06
C GLU A 46 -5.41 -2.92 2.39
N LEU A 47 -6.51 -2.88 3.17
CA LEU A 47 -6.60 -3.65 4.42
C LEU A 47 -6.60 -5.16 4.17
N GLN A 48 -7.33 -5.64 3.15
CA GLN A 48 -7.36 -7.07 2.82
C GLN A 48 -5.98 -7.61 2.42
N GLY A 49 -5.21 -6.85 1.62
CA GLY A 49 -3.83 -7.21 1.29
C GLY A 49 -2.93 -7.28 2.52
N LEU A 50 -3.09 -6.34 3.46
CA LEU A 50 -2.36 -6.37 4.73
C LEU A 50 -2.73 -7.59 5.59
N LEU A 51 -4.02 -7.92 5.68
CA LEU A 51 -4.51 -9.08 6.43
C LEU A 51 -4.02 -10.40 5.81
N ALA A 52 -3.94 -10.48 4.48
CA ALA A 52 -3.36 -11.63 3.80
C ALA A 52 -1.89 -11.83 4.21
N LEU A 53 -1.09 -10.77 4.21
CA LEU A 53 0.29 -10.83 4.68
C LEU A 53 0.40 -11.17 6.18
N PHE A 54 -0.54 -10.69 7.00
CA PHE A 54 -0.57 -10.98 8.42
C PHE A 54 -0.88 -12.46 8.69
N ALA A 55 -1.83 -13.04 7.95
CA ALA A 55 -2.23 -14.43 8.07
C ALA A 55 -1.11 -15.43 7.73
N GLU A 56 -0.18 -15.04 6.86
CA GLU A 56 1.00 -15.84 6.48
C GLU A 56 2.04 -16.02 7.62
N GLY A 57 1.83 -15.42 8.79
CA GLY A 57 2.61 -15.77 9.98
C GLY A 57 3.82 -14.87 10.28
N GLY A 58 3.84 -13.64 9.76
CA GLY A 58 4.69 -12.58 10.30
C GLY A 58 6.17 -12.59 9.87
N GLU A 59 6.50 -13.15 8.70
CA GLU A 59 7.86 -13.04 8.15
C GLU A 59 8.29 -11.58 7.82
N VAL A 60 7.32 -10.66 7.78
CA VAL A 60 7.50 -9.22 7.53
C VAL A 60 6.78 -8.39 8.58
N CYS A 61 7.38 -7.27 8.99
CA CYS A 61 6.73 -6.31 9.86
C CYS A 61 5.68 -5.51 9.06
N LEU A 62 4.46 -5.47 9.59
CA LEU A 62 3.33 -4.79 8.98
C LEU A 62 2.95 -3.56 9.82
N PRO A 63 2.54 -2.44 9.19
CA PRO A 63 1.97 -1.34 9.95
C PRO A 63 0.67 -1.76 10.63
N LEU A 64 0.40 -1.22 11.81
CA LEU A 64 -0.94 -1.29 12.38
C LEU A 64 -1.87 -0.42 11.53
N MET A 65 -2.95 -1.03 11.03
CA MET A 65 -3.94 -0.38 10.18
C MET A 65 -5.35 -0.62 10.72
N ALA A 66 -6.14 0.44 10.75
CA ALA A 66 -7.57 0.41 11.06
C ALA A 66 -8.35 1.03 9.90
N LEU A 67 -9.50 0.43 9.59
CA LEU A 67 -10.45 0.97 8.62
C LEU A 67 -11.70 1.41 9.38
N VAL A 68 -12.03 2.69 9.28
CA VAL A 68 -13.12 3.31 10.03
C VAL A 68 -14.17 3.81 9.06
N ASP A 69 -15.40 3.35 9.23
CA ASP A 69 -16.57 3.88 8.55
C ASP A 69 -17.33 4.82 9.50
N TYR A 70 -17.56 6.06 9.08
CA TYR A 70 -18.27 7.06 9.88
C TYR A 70 -19.10 7.98 9.00
N ARG A 71 -20.42 8.06 9.26
CA ARG A 71 -21.38 8.94 8.56
C ARG A 71 -21.26 8.90 7.02
N GLY A 72 -21.06 7.73 6.43
CA GLY A 72 -20.92 7.56 4.98
C GLY A 72 -19.51 7.79 4.43
N TYR A 73 -18.57 8.22 5.25
CA TYR A 73 -17.15 8.29 4.92
C TYR A 73 -16.43 7.01 5.32
N ARG A 74 -15.29 6.75 4.67
CA ARG A 74 -14.36 5.67 5.01
C ARG A 74 -12.96 6.25 5.09
N VAL A 75 -12.26 5.92 6.16
CA VAL A 75 -10.89 6.37 6.41
C VAL A 75 -10.04 5.17 6.76
N ILE A 76 -8.86 5.06 6.15
CA ILE A 76 -7.79 4.19 6.63
C ILE A 76 -6.93 5.01 7.58
N ALA A 77 -6.73 4.53 8.79
CA ALA A 77 -5.74 5.03 9.73
C ALA A 77 -4.60 4.00 9.80
N THR A 78 -3.38 4.39 9.49
CA THR A 78 -2.21 3.49 9.51
C THR A 78 -1.06 4.15 10.27
N CYS A 79 -0.34 3.40 11.09
CA CYS A 79 0.89 3.90 11.70
C CYS A 79 1.91 4.24 10.62
N ILE A 80 2.61 5.36 10.79
CA ILE A 80 3.75 5.70 9.94
C ILE A 80 4.92 4.80 10.34
N LEU A 81 5.48 4.09 9.37
CA LEU A 81 6.70 3.31 9.54
C LEU A 81 7.92 4.17 9.22
N PRO A 82 9.09 3.94 9.86
CA PRO A 82 10.33 4.67 9.57
C PRO A 82 10.99 4.18 8.27
N VAL A 83 10.24 4.21 7.16
CA VAL A 83 10.68 3.79 5.84
C VAL A 83 10.56 4.94 4.85
N SER A 84 11.48 5.01 3.89
CA SER A 84 11.51 6.00 2.82
C SER A 84 11.98 5.37 1.52
N SER A 85 12.00 6.14 0.43
CA SER A 85 12.60 5.72 -0.83
C SER A 85 14.06 5.27 -0.69
N GLY A 86 14.80 5.85 0.27
CA GLY A 86 16.18 5.47 0.58
C GLY A 86 16.33 4.15 1.33
N THR A 87 15.27 3.64 1.95
CA THR A 87 15.27 2.37 2.69
C THR A 87 14.61 1.22 1.91
N LEU A 88 14.21 1.45 0.66
CA LEU A 88 13.53 0.46 -0.17
C LEU A 88 14.48 -0.69 -0.58
N ILE A 89 14.24 -1.88 -0.04
CA ILE A 89 15.02 -3.10 -0.34
C ILE A 89 14.35 -4.00 -1.40
N TYR A 90 13.03 -3.88 -1.54
CA TYR A 90 12.18 -4.71 -2.41
C TYR A 90 10.98 -3.89 -2.93
N GLY A 91 10.65 -4.02 -4.21
CA GLY A 91 9.50 -3.34 -4.83
C GLY A 91 9.87 -2.06 -5.57
N SER A 92 8.95 -1.10 -5.67
CA SER A 92 9.13 0.15 -6.44
C SER A 92 8.57 1.35 -5.66
N ALA A 93 9.22 2.50 -5.82
CA ALA A 93 8.76 3.80 -5.30
C ALA A 93 8.38 4.79 -6.42
N ASP A 94 8.45 4.38 -7.69
CA ASP A 94 8.26 5.22 -8.87
C ASP A 94 7.17 4.68 -9.81
N GLY A 95 6.14 4.03 -9.23
CA GLY A 95 5.01 3.50 -9.98
C GLY A 95 5.36 2.30 -10.88
N GLY A 96 6.43 1.57 -10.56
CA GLY A 96 6.86 0.39 -11.29
C GLY A 96 7.85 0.65 -12.43
N MET A 97 8.36 1.88 -12.57
CA MET A 97 9.40 2.18 -13.57
C MET A 97 10.72 1.48 -13.22
N THR A 98 11.07 1.45 -11.94
CA THR A 98 12.23 0.74 -11.39
C THR A 98 11.77 -0.21 -10.30
N ALA A 99 12.10 -1.49 -10.44
CA ALA A 99 11.87 -2.51 -9.43
C ALA A 99 13.19 -2.91 -8.75
N TYR A 100 13.21 -2.86 -7.43
CA TYR A 100 14.33 -3.25 -6.59
C TYR A 100 14.10 -4.64 -6.00
N ALA A 101 15.17 -5.42 -5.92
CA ALA A 101 15.22 -6.74 -5.30
C ALA A 101 16.64 -6.97 -4.75
N LYS A 102 17.17 -5.99 -4.00
CA LYS A 102 18.59 -5.92 -3.63
C LYS A 102 19.00 -6.91 -2.53
N ASN A 103 18.03 -7.40 -1.76
CA ASN A 103 18.27 -8.26 -0.61
C ASN A 103 17.78 -9.68 -0.93
N GLU A 104 18.72 -10.61 -1.17
CA GLU A 104 18.40 -11.99 -1.54
C GLU A 104 17.57 -12.72 -0.48
N GLU A 105 17.84 -12.46 0.80
CA GLU A 105 17.07 -13.03 1.90
C GLU A 105 15.61 -12.58 1.86
N PHE A 106 15.36 -11.29 1.71
CA PHE A 106 14.01 -10.75 1.59
C PHE A 106 13.31 -11.22 0.32
N ASN A 107 14.04 -11.34 -0.81
CA ASN A 107 13.49 -11.88 -2.06
C ASN A 107 12.94 -13.30 -1.86
N ARG A 108 13.67 -14.16 -1.14
CA ARG A 108 13.21 -15.52 -0.82
C ARG A 108 11.95 -15.53 0.04
N ARG A 109 11.88 -14.65 1.05
CA ARG A 109 10.67 -14.49 1.89
C ARG A 109 9.48 -14.00 1.08
N ALA A 110 9.68 -12.96 0.26
CA ALA A 110 8.64 -12.44 -0.62
C ALA A 110 8.12 -13.50 -1.60
N GLN A 111 9.00 -14.35 -2.14
CA GLN A 111 8.61 -15.48 -2.98
C GLN A 111 7.76 -16.49 -2.22
N LYS A 112 8.17 -16.92 -1.01
CA LYS A 112 7.40 -17.85 -0.18
C LYS A 112 6.01 -17.33 0.15
N ILE A 113 5.92 -16.06 0.55
CA ILE A 113 4.64 -15.39 0.81
C ILE A 113 3.78 -15.39 -0.46
N GLY A 114 4.35 -15.06 -1.62
CA GLY A 114 3.63 -15.10 -2.89
C GLY A 114 3.09 -16.48 -3.23
N GLU A 115 3.89 -17.53 -3.04
CA GLU A 115 3.50 -18.93 -3.27
C GLU A 115 2.37 -19.36 -2.33
N ALA A 116 2.46 -19.02 -1.04
CA ALA A 116 1.43 -19.34 -0.05
C ALA A 116 0.10 -18.63 -0.32
N LEU A 117 0.16 -17.38 -0.79
CA LEU A 117 -1.01 -16.62 -1.25
C LEU A 117 -1.54 -17.06 -2.63
N GLY A 118 -0.91 -18.05 -3.29
CA GLY A 118 -1.30 -18.53 -4.61
C GLY A 118 -1.05 -17.51 -5.74
N LEU A 119 -0.15 -16.55 -5.53
CA LEU A 119 0.20 -15.53 -6.51
C LEU A 119 1.20 -16.07 -7.53
N ARG A 120 1.00 -15.70 -8.81
CA ARG A 120 1.97 -15.98 -9.86
C ARG A 120 3.07 -14.93 -9.88
N MET A 121 4.29 -15.37 -10.14
CA MET A 121 5.41 -14.48 -10.41
C MET A 121 5.09 -13.55 -11.59
N HIS A 122 5.31 -12.25 -11.41
CA HIS A 122 5.08 -11.24 -12.43
C HIS A 122 6.41 -10.59 -12.84
N LEU A 123 6.66 -10.52 -14.14
CA LEU A 123 7.84 -9.85 -14.69
C LEU A 123 7.59 -8.34 -14.76
N VAL A 124 8.40 -7.58 -14.03
CA VAL A 124 8.38 -6.10 -14.01
C VAL A 124 9.63 -5.52 -14.65
N GLY A 125 9.52 -4.33 -15.24
CA GLY A 125 10.62 -3.64 -15.93
C GLY A 125 10.72 -3.97 -17.43
N LYS A 126 11.58 -3.23 -18.15
CA LYS A 126 11.82 -3.48 -19.59
C LYS A 126 12.64 -4.76 -19.76
N LYS A 127 12.30 -5.59 -20.75
CA LYS A 127 13.23 -6.63 -21.26
C LYS A 127 14.57 -5.95 -21.53
N LYS A 128 15.68 -6.47 -20.99
CA LYS A 128 17.01 -6.07 -21.44
C LYS A 128 17.03 -6.21 -22.96
N LYS A 129 17.29 -5.09 -23.65
CA LYS A 129 17.57 -5.10 -25.08
C LYS A 129 18.90 -5.80 -25.33
#